data_AF-A0A0C3NVD4-F1
#
_entry.id   AF-A0A0C3NVD4-F1
#
_cell.length_a   1.000
_cell.length_b   1.000
_cell.length_c   1.000
_cell.angle_alpha   90.00
_cell.angle_beta   90.00
_cell.angle_gamma   90.00
#
_symmetry.space_group_name_H-M   'P 1'
#
loop_
_entity.id
_entity.type
_entity.pdbx_description
1 polymer ?
#
loop_
_entity_poly.entity_id
_entity_poly.type
_entity_poly.pdbx_seq_one_letter_code
_entity_poly.pdbx_strand_id
1 'polypeptide(L)'
;MRICTVPVIVLLTKADTLNLDAVQELMRRGLTVDDAMKEAPMVEKQLQKGCLEKIKGWLNELKFPPQNYLMLTGMEQESADCEGLLKCTANALTEEGLQGLLVSSQQSNLGLCMEFAIMRGACTMWLIRLDWTN
;
A
#
# COMPACT_ATOMS: atom_id res chain seq x y z
N MET A 1 -16.38 -15.97 28.40
CA MET A 1 -16.18 -14.57 27.96
C MET A 1 -15.35 -14.63 26.69
N ARG A 2 -15.93 -14.38 25.50
CA ARG A 2 -15.14 -14.32 24.26
C ARG A 2 -14.37 -13.00 24.29
N ILE A 3 -13.06 -13.06 24.31
CA ILE A 3 -12.22 -11.89 24.08
C ILE A 3 -12.33 -11.61 22.58
N CYS A 4 -13.05 -10.55 22.21
CA CYS A 4 -13.06 -10.05 20.84
C CYS A 4 -11.70 -9.39 20.59
N THR A 5 -10.77 -10.15 20.02
CA THR A 5 -9.47 -9.61 19.58
C THR A 5 -9.73 -8.67 18.40
N VAL A 6 -9.48 -7.37 18.58
CA VAL A 6 -9.61 -6.38 17.50
C VAL A 6 -8.28 -6.35 16.75
N PRO A 7 -8.23 -6.70 15.45
CA PRO A 7 -7.01 -6.59 14.67
C PRO A 7 -6.67 -5.10 14.47
N VAL A 8 -5.48 -4.70 14.93
CA VAL A 8 -4.97 -3.34 14.78
C VAL A 8 -3.87 -3.35 13.72
N ILE A 9 -4.09 -2.62 12.63
CA ILE A 9 -3.13 -2.42 11.54
C ILE A 9 -2.77 -0.94 11.50
N VAL A 10 -1.48 -0.64 11.48
CA VAL A 10 -0.97 0.72 11.38
C VAL A 10 -0.46 0.95 9.97
N LEU A 11 -1.07 1.92 9.29
CA LEU A 11 -0.65 2.36 7.96
C LEU A 11 0.10 3.68 8.05
N LEU A 12 1.37 3.64 7.66
CA LEU A 12 2.19 4.83 7.49
C LEU A 12 2.11 5.24 6.03
N THR A 13 1.39 6.33 5.76
CA THR A 13 1.24 6.89 4.42
C THR A 13 2.20 8.06 4.23
N LYS A 14 2.48 8.40 2.96
CA LYS A 14 3.35 9.51 2.56
C LYS A 14 4.81 9.35 2.98
N ALA A 15 5.31 8.11 3.08
CA ALA A 15 6.70 7.85 3.44
C ALA A 15 7.71 8.38 2.40
N ASP A 16 7.24 8.64 1.18
CA ASP A 16 7.94 9.30 0.07
C ASP A 16 8.28 10.78 0.35
N THR A 17 7.60 11.42 1.29
CA THR A 17 7.94 12.80 1.71
C THR A 17 9.30 12.89 2.39
N LEU A 18 9.81 11.79 2.95
CA LEU A 18 11.12 11.71 3.57
C LEU A 18 12.27 11.86 2.56
N ASN A 19 11.99 11.76 1.25
CA ASN A 19 12.97 12.06 0.21
C ASN A 19 13.40 13.54 0.27
N LEU A 20 12.47 14.46 0.49
CA LEU A 20 12.81 15.88 0.63
C LEU A 20 13.69 16.12 1.87
N ASP A 21 13.37 15.46 2.98
CA ASP A 21 14.17 15.51 4.20
C ASP A 21 15.57 14.93 3.98
N ALA A 22 15.68 13.85 3.20
CA ALA A 22 16.95 13.25 2.81
C ALA A 22 17.82 14.18 1.96
N VAL A 23 17.24 14.84 0.94
CA VAL A 23 17.93 15.83 0.11
C VAL A 23 18.43 17.00 0.98
N GLN A 24 17.57 17.54 1.85
CA GLN A 24 17.93 18.65 2.72
C GLN A 24 19.05 18.29 3.70
N GLU A 25 19.03 17.07 4.26
CA GLU A 25 20.08 16.55 5.13
C GLU A 25 21.43 16.46 4.39
N LEU A 26 21.43 15.96 3.15
CA LEU A 26 22.62 15.85 2.32
C LEU A 26 23.17 17.23 1.91
N MET A 27 22.30 18.18 1.56
CA MET A 27 22.70 19.56 1.31
C MET A 27 23.33 20.22 2.54
N ARG A 28 22.79 19.96 3.75
CA ARG A 28 23.38 20.47 5.00
C ARG A 28 24.77 19.89 5.27
N ARG A 29 25.06 18.68 4.78
CA ARG A 29 26.39 18.05 4.84
C ARG A 29 27.36 18.58 3.78
N GLY A 30 26.91 19.50 2.92
CA GLY A 30 27.74 20.19 1.92
C GLY A 30 27.68 19.59 0.52
N LEU A 31 26.77 18.63 0.26
CA LEU A 31 26.59 18.10 -1.10
C LEU A 31 25.91 19.13 -2.00
N THR A 32 26.24 19.09 -3.29
CA THR A 32 25.51 19.84 -4.32
C THR A 32 24.08 19.28 -4.46
N VAL A 33 23.18 20.07 -5.04
CA VAL A 33 21.78 19.61 -5.26
C VAL A 33 21.75 18.33 -6.11
N ASP A 34 22.56 18.26 -7.17
CA ASP A 34 22.58 17.11 -8.07
C ASP A 34 23.11 15.84 -7.40
N ASP A 35 24.14 15.96 -6.55
CA ASP A 35 24.69 14.82 -5.81
C ASP A 35 23.75 14.41 -4.67
N ALA A 36 23.15 15.38 -3.99
CA ALA A 36 22.14 15.14 -2.96
C ALA A 36 20.93 14.39 -3.53
N MET A 37 20.44 14.76 -4.71
CA MET A 37 19.33 14.06 -5.38
C MET A 37 19.67 12.61 -5.75
N LYS A 38 20.92 12.33 -6.13
CA LYS A 38 21.38 10.95 -6.43
C LYS A 38 21.47 10.08 -5.18
N GLU A 39 21.90 10.65 -4.06
CA GLU A 39 22.08 9.92 -2.81
C GLU A 39 20.81 9.88 -1.93
N ALA A 40 19.85 10.77 -2.15
CA ALA A 40 18.65 10.89 -1.34
C ALA A 40 17.84 9.59 -1.19
N PRO A 41 17.66 8.73 -2.22
CA PRO A 41 16.91 7.47 -2.05
C PRO A 41 17.54 6.52 -1.02
N MET A 42 18.87 6.56 -0.84
CA MET A 42 19.54 5.74 0.16
C MET A 42 19.31 6.29 1.58
N VAL A 43 19.43 7.60 1.74
CA VAL A 43 19.23 8.29 3.02
C VAL A 43 17.76 8.23 3.43
N GLU A 44 16.84 8.38 2.48
CA GLU A 44 15.40 8.22 2.66
C GLU A 44 15.07 6.84 3.26
N LYS A 45 15.61 5.74 2.71
CA LYS A 45 15.40 4.39 3.25
C LYS A 45 15.88 4.27 4.70
N GLN A 46 16.99 4.92 5.05
CA GLN A 46 17.49 4.94 6.43
C GLN A 46 16.57 5.74 7.34
N LEU A 47 16.07 6.89 6.89
CA LEU A 47 15.09 7.71 7.62
C LEU A 47 13.77 6.96 7.82
N GLN A 48 13.26 6.28 6.79
CA GLN A 48 12.08 5.43 6.86
C GLN A 48 12.25 4.32 7.89
N LYS A 49 13.40 3.63 7.89
CA LYS A 49 13.69 2.59 8.88
C LYS A 49 13.74 3.14 10.30
N GLY A 50 14.45 4.25 10.52
CA GLY A 50 14.54 4.89 11.84
C GLY A 50 13.19 5.41 12.35
N CYS A 51 12.37 5.96 11.45
CA CYS A 51 11.00 6.38 11.77
C CYS A 51 10.14 5.18 12.18
N LEU A 52 10.18 4.09 11.40
CA LEU A 52 9.46 2.86 11.70
C LEU A 52 9.88 2.26 13.05
N GLU A 53 11.17 2.23 13.36
CA GLU A 53 11.68 1.72 14.64
C GLU A 53 11.16 2.54 15.83
N LYS A 54 11.16 3.88 15.72
CA LYS A 54 10.60 4.76 16.76
C LYS A 54 9.10 4.51 16.98
N ILE A 55 8.35 4.43 15.88
CA ILE A 55 6.90 4.19 15.92
C ILE A 55 6.60 2.82 16.53
N LYS A 56 7.34 1.78 16.13
CA LYS A 56 7.24 0.45 16.75
C LYS A 56 7.52 0.50 18.25
N GLY A 57 8.57 1.22 18.65
CA GLY A 57 8.90 1.42 20.06
C GLY A 57 7.74 2.02 20.86
N TRP A 58 7.04 3.02 20.32
CA TRP A 58 5.88 3.63 20.99
C TRP A 58 4.63 2.76 20.98
N LEU A 59 4.34 2.11 19.85
CA LEU A 59 3.09 1.38 19.66
C LEU A 59 3.09 0.01 20.33
N ASN A 60 4.26 -0.59 20.54
CA ASN A 60 4.39 -1.85 21.26
C ASN A 60 4.10 -1.69 22.77
N GLU A 61 4.20 -0.49 23.32
CA GLU A 61 3.86 -0.19 24.73
C GLU A 61 2.36 0.00 24.96
N LEU A 62 1.55 0.02 23.88
CA LEU A 62 0.11 0.19 23.99
C LEU A 62 -0.57 -1.09 24.45
N LYS A 63 -1.74 -0.94 25.09
CA LYS A 63 -2.58 -2.05 25.56
C LYS A 63 -2.96 -3.05 24.45
N PHE A 64 -3.02 -2.58 23.21
CA PHE A 64 -3.30 -3.39 22.02
C PHE A 64 -2.27 -3.05 20.95
N PRO A 65 -1.10 -3.71 20.97
CA PRO A 65 -0.06 -3.42 20.00
C PRO A 65 -0.50 -3.86 18.60
N PRO A 66 -0.06 -3.16 17.54
CA PRO A 66 -0.31 -3.57 16.17
C PRO A 66 0.26 -4.96 15.90
N GLN A 67 -0.51 -5.79 15.20
CA GLN A 67 -0.06 -7.13 14.83
C GLN A 67 0.95 -7.10 13.69
N ASN A 68 0.89 -6.07 12.85
CA ASN A 68 1.78 -5.91 11.71
C ASN A 68 2.01 -4.43 11.39
N TYR A 69 3.13 -4.16 10.74
CA TYR A 69 3.55 -2.82 10.33
C TYR A 69 3.92 -2.85 8.86
N LEU A 70 3.27 -2.00 8.06
CA LEU A 70 3.53 -1.91 6.63
C LEU A 70 3.81 -0.47 6.23
N MET A 71 4.88 -0.28 5.48
CA MET A 71 5.20 0.99 4.82
C MET A 71 4.71 0.90 3.38
N LEU A 72 3.91 1.88 2.96
CA LEU A 72 3.43 1.97 1.58
C LEU A 72 3.97 3.24 0.94
N THR A 73 4.39 3.13 -0.32
CA THR A 73 4.91 4.22 -1.15
C THR A 73 4.12 4.29 -2.44
N GLY A 74 3.93 5.48 -3.02
CA GLY A 74 3.26 5.60 -4.31
C GLY A 74 1.74 5.41 -4.27
N MET A 75 1.11 5.54 -3.09
CA MET A 75 -0.33 5.33 -2.90
C MET A 75 -1.21 6.40 -3.58
N GLU A 76 -0.60 7.47 -4.10
CA GLU A 76 -1.24 8.50 -4.91
C GLU A 76 -1.50 8.06 -6.36
N GLN A 77 -0.89 6.95 -6.81
CA GLN A 77 -1.02 6.45 -8.16
C GLN A 77 -2.24 5.52 -8.27
N GLU A 78 -3.01 5.63 -9.35
CA GLU A 78 -4.18 4.76 -9.59
C GLU A 78 -3.81 3.26 -9.67
N SER A 79 -2.56 2.96 -10.03
CA SER A 79 -2.01 1.60 -10.10
C SER A 79 -1.17 1.20 -8.88
N ALA A 80 -1.35 1.87 -7.74
CA ALA A 80 -0.58 1.58 -6.53
C ALA A 80 -0.77 0.12 -6.08
N ASP A 81 0.34 -0.56 -5.81
CA ASP A 81 0.32 -1.95 -5.37
C ASP A 81 -0.19 -2.06 -3.92
N CYS A 82 -1.38 -2.63 -3.77
CA CYS A 82 -2.02 -2.88 -2.49
C CYS A 82 -1.86 -4.34 -2.02
N GLU A 83 -1.12 -5.19 -2.74
CA GLU A 83 -0.96 -6.62 -2.41
C GLU A 83 -0.39 -6.80 -1.01
N GLY A 84 0.65 -6.02 -0.66
CA GLY A 84 1.25 -6.06 0.67
C GLY A 84 0.25 -5.72 1.79
N LEU A 85 -0.64 -4.76 1.56
CA LEU A 85 -1.67 -4.34 2.51
C LEU A 85 -2.73 -5.43 2.69
N LEU A 86 -3.21 -6.01 1.58
CA LEU A 86 -4.18 -7.09 1.60
C LEU A 86 -3.64 -8.32 2.32
N LYS A 87 -2.39 -8.72 2.06
CA LYS A 87 -1.73 -9.82 2.77
C LYS A 87 -1.58 -9.54 4.26
N CYS A 88 -1.12 -8.34 4.62
CA CYS A 88 -1.01 -7.96 6.03
C CYS A 88 -2.37 -7.98 6.73
N THR A 89 -3.42 -7.52 6.04
CA THR A 89 -4.78 -7.50 6.58
C THR A 89 -5.31 -8.91 6.77
N ALA A 90 -5.19 -9.79 5.77
CA ALA A 90 -5.59 -11.19 5.88
C ALA A 90 -4.87 -11.89 7.03
N ASN A 91 -3.56 -11.68 7.18
CA ASN A 91 -2.76 -12.29 8.24
C ASN A 91 -3.09 -11.75 9.64
N ALA A 92 -3.57 -10.50 9.74
CA ALA A 92 -4.02 -9.91 11.00
C ALA A 92 -5.39 -10.45 11.44
N LEU A 93 -6.20 -10.96 10.52
CA LEU A 93 -7.45 -11.62 10.84
C LEU A 93 -7.13 -13.00 11.40
N THR A 94 -7.33 -13.20 12.71
CA THR A 94 -7.08 -14.49 13.38
C THR A 94 -8.18 -15.53 13.16
N GLU A 95 -9.28 -15.13 12.52
CA GLU A 95 -10.48 -15.95 12.31
C GLU A 95 -10.62 -16.26 10.81
N GLU A 96 -10.70 -17.54 10.46
CA GLU A 96 -10.72 -18.03 9.08
C GLU A 96 -11.94 -17.51 8.30
N GLY A 97 -13.09 -17.34 8.96
CA GLY A 97 -14.29 -16.76 8.37
C GLY A 97 -14.07 -15.31 7.93
N LEU A 98 -13.45 -14.46 8.77
CA LEU A 98 -13.09 -13.09 8.42
C LEU A 98 -12.06 -13.03 7.28
N GLN A 99 -11.08 -13.94 7.27
CA GLN A 99 -10.15 -14.08 6.14
C GLN A 99 -10.90 -14.43 4.85
N GLY A 100 -11.80 -15.41 4.91
CA GLY A 100 -12.64 -15.82 3.79
C GLY A 100 -13.55 -14.70 3.29
N LEU A 101 -14.14 -13.91 4.19
CA LEU A 101 -14.93 -12.73 3.85
C LEU A 101 -14.09 -11.69 3.10
N LEU A 102 -12.88 -11.39 3.58
CA LEU A 102 -11.96 -10.47 2.90
C LEU A 102 -11.65 -10.96 1.49
N VAL A 103 -11.26 -12.23 1.33
CA VAL A 103 -10.93 -12.83 0.01
C VAL A 103 -12.14 -12.79 -0.92
N SER A 104 -13.33 -13.16 -0.43
CA SER A 104 -14.55 -13.16 -1.24
C SER A 104 -14.91 -11.75 -1.74
N SER A 105 -14.74 -10.72 -0.89
CA SER A 105 -14.95 -9.34 -1.29
C SER A 105 -13.99 -8.89 -2.39
N GLN A 106 -12.71 -9.27 -2.30
CA GLN A 106 -11.74 -8.96 -3.37
C GLN A 106 -12.08 -9.67 -4.68
N GLN A 107 -12.59 -10.90 -4.63
CA GLN A 107 -13.07 -11.62 -5.82
C GLN A 107 -14.28 -10.93 -6.46
N SER A 108 -15.26 -10.52 -5.66
CA SER A 108 -16.41 -9.76 -6.16
C SER A 108 -16.00 -8.42 -6.77
N ASN A 109 -15.08 -7.69 -6.15
CA ASN A 109 -14.54 -6.44 -6.70
C ASN A 109 -13.87 -6.66 -8.06
N LEU A 110 -13.07 -7.73 -8.20
CA LEU A 110 -12.44 -8.08 -9.48
C LEU A 110 -13.50 -8.40 -10.55
N GLY A 111 -14.55 -9.15 -10.19
CA GLY A 111 -15.67 -9.42 -11.09
C GLY A 111 -16.36 -8.15 -11.59
N LEU A 112 -16.63 -7.20 -10.70
CA LEU A 112 -17.20 -5.89 -11.04
C LEU A 112 -16.25 -5.07 -11.93
N CYS A 113 -14.95 -5.10 -11.67
CA CYS A 113 -13.96 -4.43 -12.52
C CYS A 113 -13.94 -5.03 -13.93
N MET A 114 -14.02 -6.35 -14.06
CA MET A 114 -14.12 -7.03 -15.36
C MET A 114 -15.42 -6.65 -16.09
N GLU A 115 -16.56 -6.69 -15.40
CA GLU A 115 -17.85 -6.29 -15.96
C GLU A 115 -17.81 -4.83 -16.45
N PHE A 116 -17.27 -3.93 -15.64
CA PHE A 116 -17.12 -2.53 -16.01
C PHE A 116 -16.17 -2.32 -17.21
N ALA A 117 -15.04 -3.04 -17.26
CA ALA A 117 -14.12 -3.01 -18.38
C ALA A 117 -14.75 -3.56 -19.65
N ILE A 118 -15.58 -4.60 -19.55
CA ILE A 118 -16.40 -5.11 -20.66
C ILE A 118 -17.40 -4.03 -21.05
N MET A 119 -18.27 -3.54 -20.16
CA MET A 119 -19.27 -2.52 -20.49
C MET A 119 -18.66 -1.24 -21.11
N ARG A 120 -17.47 -0.82 -20.66
CA ARG A 120 -16.77 0.36 -21.20
C ARG A 120 -15.90 0.07 -22.43
N GLY A 121 -15.38 -1.14 -22.59
CA GLY A 121 -14.59 -1.57 -23.74
C GLY A 121 -15.41 -2.24 -24.86
N ALA A 122 -16.67 -2.58 -24.60
CA ALA A 122 -17.47 -3.47 -25.45
C ALA A 122 -18.56 -2.81 -26.29
N CYS A 123 -18.55 -1.47 -26.47
CA CYS A 123 -19.34 -0.89 -27.56
C CYS A 123 -18.54 -0.56 -28.82
N THR A 124 -17.20 -0.54 -28.79
CA THR A 124 -16.41 -0.23 -30.00
C THR A 124 -15.75 -1.44 -30.65
N MET A 125 -15.50 -2.54 -29.93
CA MET A 125 -14.77 -3.69 -30.51
C MET A 125 -15.65 -4.89 -30.90
N TRP A 126 -16.83 -5.07 -30.30
CA TRP A 126 -17.76 -6.15 -30.68
C TRP A 126 -18.68 -5.80 -31.86
N LEU A 127 -18.93 -4.50 -32.13
CA LEU A 127 -19.63 -4.06 -33.34
C LEU A 127 -18.77 -4.28 -34.60
N ILE A 128 -17.46 -4.01 -34.53
CA ILE A 128 -16.55 -4.18 -35.68
C ILE A 128 -16.37 -5.66 -36.06
N ARG A 129 -16.53 -6.60 -35.11
CA ARG A 129 -16.36 -8.04 -35.37
C ARG A 129 -17.62 -8.74 -35.89
N LEU A 130 -18.79 -8.09 -35.83
CA LEU A 130 -20.03 -8.60 -36.42
C LEU A 130 -20.33 -8.05 -37.83
N ASP A 131 -19.75 -6.90 -38.22
CA ASP A 131 -19.95 -6.32 -39.56
C ASP A 131 -18.95 -6.82 -40.64
N TRP A 132 -17.93 -7.60 -40.29
CA TRP A 132 -16.94 -8.12 -41.25
C TRP A 132 -17.08 -9.61 -41.61
N THR A 133 -18.28 -10.16 -41.41
CA THR A 133 -18.64 -11.51 -41.88
C THR A 133 -20.08 -11.56 -42.40
N ASN A 134 -20.41 -10.69 -43.35
CA ASN A 134 -21.45 -10.95 -44.35
C ASN A 134 -21.09 -10.27 -45.68
#